data_AF-A0A7C5G616-F1
#
_entry.id   AF-A0A7C5G616-F1
#
_cell.length_a   1.000
_cell.length_b   1.000
_cell.length_c   1.000
_cell.angle_alpha   90.00
_cell.angle_beta   90.00
_cell.angle_gamma   90.00
#
_symmetry.space_group_name_H-M   'P 1'
#
loop_
_entity.id
_entity.type
_entity.pdbx_description
1 polymer ?
#
loop_
_entity_poly.entity_id
_entity_poly.type
_entity_poly.pdbx_seq_one_letter_code
_entity_poly.pdbx_strand_id
1 'polypeptide(L)'
;MGHLDRNAASLDRLRRNQQRMRAGGATSDVRVALPLRNDGSQIRLDFVQETPAGTIDGTNAAFVLTDAPVAGTLMVFVNGLLMTGDGNDYTLAAKTVTFVAGAVPETGDMIRVAYVK
;
A
#
# COMPACT_ATOMS: atom_id res chain seq x y z
N MET A 1 24.60 -40.25 -48.43
CA MET A 1 24.07 -38.88 -48.24
C MET A 1 22.61 -38.99 -47.82
N GLY A 2 22.10 -38.40 -46.75
CA GLY A 2 22.67 -37.52 -45.74
C GLY A 2 21.93 -37.79 -44.43
N HIS A 3 22.70 -37.93 -43.35
CA HIS A 3 22.21 -38.22 -42.02
C HIS A 3 21.59 -36.95 -41.45
N LEU A 4 20.36 -36.62 -41.90
CA LEU A 4 19.69 -35.36 -41.59
C LEU A 4 19.60 -35.16 -40.06
N ASP A 5 20.08 -33.99 -39.65
CA ASP A 5 20.28 -33.52 -38.28
C ASP A 5 19.02 -33.56 -37.41
N ARG A 6 18.70 -34.73 -36.87
CA ARG A 6 17.71 -34.88 -35.79
C ARG A 6 18.07 -34.07 -34.53
N ASN A 7 19.34 -33.72 -34.39
CA ASN A 7 19.86 -32.92 -33.26
C ASN A 7 19.64 -31.40 -33.44
N ALA A 8 19.71 -30.87 -34.67
CA ALA A 8 19.52 -29.44 -34.92
C ALA A 8 18.09 -28.99 -34.59
N ALA A 9 17.09 -29.78 -35.01
CA ALA A 9 15.68 -29.51 -34.70
C ALA A 9 15.37 -29.57 -33.19
N SER A 10 16.16 -30.29 -32.41
CA SER A 10 16.01 -30.41 -30.96
C SER A 10 16.65 -29.21 -30.22
N LEU A 11 17.80 -28.73 -30.69
CA LEU A 11 18.46 -27.54 -30.14
C LEU A 11 17.65 -26.26 -30.38
N ASP A 12 17.05 -26.11 -31.55
CA ASP A 12 16.22 -24.94 -31.84
C ASP A 12 14.91 -24.93 -31.04
N ARG A 13 14.35 -26.11 -30.75
CA ARG A 13 13.24 -26.25 -29.79
C ARG A 13 13.67 -25.86 -28.38
N LEU A 14 14.88 -26.26 -27.96
CA LEU A 14 15.42 -25.90 -26.65
C LEU A 14 15.69 -24.40 -26.52
N ARG A 15 16.28 -23.77 -27.54
CA ARG A 15 16.53 -22.32 -27.58
C ARG A 15 15.22 -21.53 -27.51
N ARG A 16 14.21 -21.95 -28.27
CA ARG A 16 12.86 -21.36 -28.19
C ARG A 16 12.24 -21.54 -26.80
N ASN A 17 12.40 -22.70 -26.16
CA ASN A 17 11.89 -22.92 -24.81
C ASN A 17 12.64 -22.11 -23.75
N GLN A 18 13.97 -21.98 -23.85
CA GLN A 18 14.78 -21.17 -22.93
C GLN A 18 14.55 -19.66 -23.11
N GLN A 19 14.27 -19.20 -24.33
CA GLN A 19 13.99 -17.79 -24.61
C GLN A 19 12.60 -17.37 -24.11
N ARG A 20 11.63 -18.31 -24.07
CA ARG A 20 10.32 -18.11 -23.42
C ARG A 20 10.42 -18.03 -21.89
N MET A 21 11.39 -18.69 -21.28
CA MET A 21 11.64 -18.61 -19.83
C MET A 21 12.38 -17.32 -19.42
N ARG A 22 13.05 -16.63 -20.35
CA ARG A 22 13.77 -15.37 -20.07
C ARG A 22 12.94 -14.10 -20.27
N ALA A 23 11.83 -14.17 -21.01
CA ALA A 23 10.91 -13.05 -21.22
C ALA A 23 9.82 -12.93 -20.14
N GLY A 24 9.90 -13.74 -19.08
CA GLY A 24 9.07 -13.62 -17.87
C GLY A 24 9.88 -13.03 -16.72
N GLY A 25 10.42 -11.83 -16.92
CA GLY A 25 10.99 -11.05 -15.84
C GLY A 25 9.88 -10.38 -15.05
N ALA A 26 9.75 -10.77 -13.79
CA ALA A 26 9.04 -10.09 -12.71
C ALA A 26 8.80 -8.58 -12.91
N THR A 27 7.55 -8.20 -13.12
CA THR A 27 7.04 -6.86 -12.77
C THR A 27 5.86 -7.03 -11.81
N SER A 28 5.98 -6.48 -10.60
CA SER A 28 5.02 -6.68 -9.53
C SER A 28 3.92 -5.68 -9.66
N ASP A 29 2.95 -6.02 -10.52
CA ASP A 29 1.71 -5.27 -10.49
C ASP A 29 0.85 -5.76 -9.34
N VAL A 30 0.53 -4.81 -8.46
CA VAL A 30 -0.48 -4.90 -7.42
C VAL A 30 -1.86 -4.89 -8.11
N ARG A 31 -2.39 -6.10 -8.35
CA ARG A 31 -3.65 -6.52 -9.05
C ARG A 31 -3.68 -6.40 -10.60
N VAL A 32 -3.55 -7.55 -11.27
CA VAL A 32 -3.91 -7.80 -12.69
C VAL A 32 -5.09 -8.80 -12.71
N ALA A 33 -6.00 -8.74 -13.69
CA ALA A 33 -7.16 -9.65 -13.83
C ALA A 33 -6.80 -11.14 -14.13
N LEU A 34 -5.53 -11.53 -13.98
CA LEU A 34 -4.97 -12.87 -14.15
C LEU A 34 -4.06 -13.18 -12.93
N PRO A 35 -3.89 -14.45 -12.51
CA PRO A 35 -3.32 -14.79 -11.22
C PRO A 35 -1.89 -14.27 -11.02
N LEU A 36 -1.59 -13.87 -9.78
CA LEU A 36 -0.28 -13.36 -9.37
C LEU A 36 0.81 -14.40 -9.69
N ARG A 37 1.84 -13.99 -10.46
CA ARG A 37 2.98 -14.84 -10.80
C ARG A 37 4.06 -14.70 -9.75
N ASN A 38 4.64 -15.83 -9.34
CA ASN A 38 5.67 -15.92 -8.30
C ASN A 38 7.07 -15.87 -8.95
N ASP A 39 7.41 -14.75 -9.58
CA ASP A 39 8.60 -14.59 -10.44
C ASP A 39 9.71 -13.70 -9.82
N GLY A 40 9.60 -13.33 -8.54
CA GLY A 40 10.46 -12.31 -7.89
C GLY A 40 9.83 -10.92 -7.83
N SER A 41 8.66 -10.83 -8.46
CA SER A 41 7.56 -9.89 -8.33
C SER A 41 7.22 -9.26 -6.96
N GLN A 42 8.01 -8.41 -6.30
CA GLN A 42 7.58 -7.84 -4.99
C GLN A 42 6.42 -6.84 -5.10
N ILE A 43 5.21 -7.24 -4.72
CA ILE A 43 4.10 -6.31 -4.42
C ILE A 43 4.51 -5.51 -3.17
N ARG A 44 4.92 -4.24 -3.36
CA ARG A 44 5.28 -3.34 -2.25
C ARG A 44 4.06 -2.48 -1.90
N LEU A 45 3.68 -2.51 -0.62
CA LEU A 45 2.72 -1.58 -0.03
C LEU A 45 3.49 -0.71 0.95
N ASP A 46 3.55 0.60 0.70
CA ASP A 46 4.18 1.54 1.61
C ASP A 46 3.22 1.86 2.76
N PHE A 47 3.23 0.99 3.77
CA PHE A 47 2.41 1.12 4.98
C PHE A 47 3.12 2.01 6.01
N VAL A 48 2.36 2.95 6.60
CA VAL A 48 2.83 3.92 7.58
C VAL A 48 2.03 3.75 8.87
N GLN A 49 2.73 3.80 10.01
CA GLN A 49 2.14 4.04 11.32
C GLN A 49 2.85 5.22 11.95
N GLU A 50 2.09 6.21 12.43
CA GLU A 50 2.67 7.41 13.02
C GLU A 50 1.80 8.03 14.10
N THR A 51 2.40 8.98 14.81
CA THR A 51 1.66 9.96 15.63
C THR A 51 1.56 11.23 14.80
N PRO A 52 0.36 11.66 14.41
CA PRO A 52 0.17 12.92 13.70
C PRO A 52 0.76 14.09 14.47
N ALA A 53 1.29 15.08 13.76
CA ALA A 53 1.76 16.32 14.36
C ALA A 53 0.57 17.18 14.81
N GLY A 54 0.66 17.71 16.03
CA GLY A 54 -0.36 18.58 16.63
C GLY A 54 -0.31 18.45 18.15
N THR A 55 -0.53 19.56 18.85
CA THR A 55 -0.66 19.53 20.31
C THR A 55 -2.03 18.95 20.65
N ILE A 56 -2.07 18.07 21.64
CA ILE A 56 -3.31 17.55 22.21
C ILE A 56 -3.60 18.37 23.47
N ASP A 57 -4.50 19.35 23.35
CA ASP A 57 -4.82 20.31 24.41
C ASP A 57 -6.34 20.44 24.70
N GLY A 58 -7.17 19.58 24.12
CA GLY A 58 -8.64 19.63 24.22
C GLY A 58 -9.31 20.69 23.34
N THR A 59 -8.53 21.50 22.60
CA THR A 59 -9.06 22.55 21.71
C THR A 59 -8.58 22.42 20.26
N ASN A 60 -7.38 21.90 20.05
CA ASN A 60 -6.82 21.67 18.73
C ASN A 60 -7.52 20.48 18.06
N ALA A 61 -8.36 20.77 17.06
CA ALA A 61 -9.05 19.76 16.28
C ALA A 61 -8.24 19.23 15.09
N ALA A 62 -7.12 19.88 14.72
CA ALA A 62 -6.39 19.60 13.48
C ALA A 62 -5.04 18.94 13.76
N PHE A 63 -4.82 17.81 13.09
CA PHE A 63 -3.61 17.01 13.20
C PHE A 63 -3.06 16.67 11.82
N VAL A 64 -1.75 16.80 11.64
CA VAL A 64 -1.10 16.72 10.32
C VAL A 64 -0.28 15.44 10.22
N LEU A 65 -0.56 14.65 9.18
CA LEU A 65 0.18 13.45 8.81
C LEU A 65 1.46 13.81 8.04
N THR A 66 2.45 12.92 8.05
CA THR A 66 3.68 13.12 7.28
C THR A 66 3.39 13.08 5.77
N ASP A 67 2.67 12.04 5.36
CA ASP A 67 2.30 11.76 3.97
C ASP A 67 0.77 11.78 3.78
N ALA A 68 0.30 12.03 2.55
CA ALA A 68 -1.12 11.92 2.24
C ALA A 68 -1.53 10.45 2.14
N PRO A 69 -2.56 9.99 2.87
CA PRO A 69 -3.06 8.62 2.75
C PRO A 69 -3.66 8.34 1.39
N VAL A 70 -3.45 7.13 0.88
CA VAL A 70 -4.30 6.56 -0.17
C VAL A 70 -5.73 6.53 0.34
N ALA A 71 -6.67 7.00 -0.49
CA ALA A 71 -8.08 7.11 -0.13
C ALA A 71 -8.64 5.78 0.38
N GLY A 72 -9.35 5.84 1.51
CA GLY A 72 -9.96 4.67 2.15
C GLY A 72 -9.00 3.78 2.95
N THR A 73 -7.73 4.15 3.10
CA THR A 73 -6.75 3.35 3.87
C THR A 73 -6.45 3.90 5.26
N LEU A 74 -6.80 5.16 5.53
CA LEU A 74 -6.53 5.80 6.81
C LEU A 74 -7.41 5.21 7.92
N MET A 75 -6.74 4.75 8.97
CA MET A 75 -7.33 4.42 10.26
C MET A 75 -6.79 5.39 11.31
N VAL A 76 -7.68 6.02 12.07
CA VAL A 76 -7.34 6.93 13.18
C VAL A 76 -7.77 6.29 14.50
N PHE A 77 -6.88 6.26 15.48
CA PHE A 77 -7.12 5.72 16.81
C PHE A 77 -6.90 6.79 17.87
N VAL A 78 -7.88 6.95 18.77
CA VAL A 78 -7.76 7.78 19.99
C VAL A 78 -7.84 6.85 21.19
N ASN A 79 -6.78 6.79 22.01
CA ASN A 79 -6.65 5.87 23.15
C ASN A 79 -6.91 4.39 22.77
N GLY A 80 -6.58 4.01 21.52
CA GLY A 80 -6.81 2.67 20.99
C GLY A 80 -8.22 2.42 20.44
N LEU A 81 -9.15 3.36 20.58
CA LEU A 81 -10.48 3.29 19.96
C LEU A 81 -10.38 3.72 18.49
N LEU A 82 -10.91 2.91 17.58
CA LEU A 82 -11.02 3.26 16.17
C LEU A 82 -12.08 4.35 15.98
N MET A 83 -11.70 5.44 15.31
CA MET A 83 -12.58 6.56 14.99
C MET A 83 -13.20 6.39 13.60
N THR A 84 -14.42 6.91 13.44
CA THR A 84 -15.19 6.87 12.19
C THR A 84 -14.93 8.12 11.36
N GLY A 85 -14.47 7.94 10.12
CA GLY A 85 -14.25 9.02 9.17
C GLY A 85 -15.54 9.65 8.62
N ASP A 86 -15.40 10.35 7.50
CA ASP A 86 -16.48 10.97 6.73
C ASP A 86 -17.35 11.96 7.52
N GLY A 87 -16.75 12.62 8.52
CA GLY A 87 -17.40 13.66 9.32
C GLY A 87 -18.18 13.15 10.52
N ASN A 88 -18.13 11.85 10.83
CA ASN A 88 -18.70 11.32 12.07
C ASN A 88 -17.83 11.68 13.27
N ASP A 89 -16.56 11.26 13.27
CA ASP A 89 -15.58 11.64 14.30
C ASP A 89 -14.49 12.56 13.72
N TYR A 90 -14.14 12.38 12.43
CA TYR A 90 -13.16 13.22 11.75
C TYR A 90 -13.40 13.32 10.24
N THR A 91 -12.77 14.32 9.62
CA THR A 91 -12.60 14.42 8.16
C THR A 91 -11.11 14.41 7.81
N LEU A 92 -10.77 14.00 6.58
CA LEU A 92 -9.41 14.03 6.04
C LEU A 92 -9.37 14.95 4.82
N ALA A 93 -8.46 15.92 4.81
CA ALA A 93 -8.17 16.75 3.64
C ALA A 93 -6.66 16.74 3.36
N ALA A 94 -6.27 16.19 2.20
CA ALA A 94 -4.89 15.89 1.84
C ALA A 94 -4.19 15.04 2.91
N LYS A 95 -3.51 15.68 3.86
CA LYS A 95 -2.80 15.02 4.98
C LYS A 95 -3.20 15.57 6.35
N THR A 96 -4.29 16.34 6.42
CA THR A 96 -4.79 16.90 7.68
C THR A 96 -6.05 16.17 8.10
N VAL A 97 -5.99 15.57 9.29
CA VAL A 97 -7.13 15.00 9.99
C VAL A 97 -7.73 16.11 10.85
N THR A 98 -9.02 16.39 10.66
CA THR A 98 -9.77 17.37 11.45
C THR A 98 -10.89 16.66 12.20
N PHE A 99 -10.80 16.61 13.52
CA PHE A 99 -11.84 16.08 14.39
C PHE A 99 -13.05 17.01 14.43
N VAL A 100 -14.25 16.43 14.57
CA VAL A 100 -15.46 17.21 14.84
C VAL A 100 -15.47 17.65 16.31
N ALA A 101 -16.25 18.69 16.64
CA ALA A 101 -16.23 19.32 17.96
C ALA A 101 -16.45 18.36 19.15
N GLY A 102 -17.24 17.29 18.97
CA GLY A 102 -17.51 16.29 20.02
C GLY A 102 -16.47 15.17 20.14
N ALA A 103 -15.47 15.14 19.25
CA ALA A 103 -14.46 14.09 19.17
C ALA A 103 -13.02 14.63 19.26
N VAL A 104 -12.86 15.92 19.60
CA VAL A 104 -11.53 16.54 19.76
C VAL A 104 -10.80 15.83 20.91
N PRO A 105 -9.58 15.30 20.68
CA PRO A 105 -8.82 14.63 21.71
C PRO A 105 -8.44 15.56 22.88
N GLU A 106 -8.67 15.08 24.10
CA GLU A 106 -8.48 15.83 25.34
C GLU A 106 -7.04 15.73 25.86
N THR A 107 -6.64 16.67 26.71
CA THR A 107 -5.30 16.65 27.32
C THR A 107 -5.07 15.32 28.05
N GLY A 108 -4.03 14.58 27.62
CA GLY A 108 -3.71 13.25 28.14
C GLY A 108 -4.11 12.10 27.21
N ASP A 109 -4.92 12.36 26.19
CA ASP A 109 -5.24 11.40 25.14
C ASP A 109 -4.03 11.12 24.24
N MET A 110 -4.11 9.99 23.53
CA MET A 110 -3.09 9.53 22.61
C MET A 110 -3.70 9.26 21.23
N ILE A 111 -3.13 9.89 20.20
CA ILE A 111 -3.51 9.65 18.81
C ILE A 111 -2.48 8.74 18.14
N ARG A 112 -2.97 7.76 17.38
CA ARG A 112 -2.17 6.92 16.47
C ARG A 112 -2.91 6.78 15.16
N VAL A 113 -2.17 6.74 14.05
CA VAL A 113 -2.75 6.48 12.73
C VAL A 113 -2.02 5.35 12.02
N ALA A 114 -2.72 4.72 11.10
CA ALA A 114 -2.16 3.74 10.17
C ALA A 114 -2.77 3.94 8.78
N TYR A 115 -1.94 3.90 7.72
CA TYR A 115 -2.40 4.10 6.35
C TYR A 115 -1.41 3.57 5.31
N VAL A 116 -1.85 3.45 4.06
CA VAL A 116 -0.97 3.23 2.89
C VAL A 116 -0.72 4.58 2.23
N LYS A 117 0.51 4.86 1.81
CA LYS A 117 0.86 6.06 1.03
C LYS A 117 1.16 5.77 -0.43
#